data_AF-A0A5C9BHX0-F1
#
_entry.id   AF-A0A5C9BHX0-F1
#
_cell.length_a   1.000
_cell.length_b   1.000
_cell.length_c   1.000
_cell.angle_alpha   90.00
_cell.angle_beta   90.00
_cell.angle_gamma   90.00
#
_symmetry.space_group_name_H-M   'P 1'
#
loop_
_entity.id
_entity.type
_entity.pdbx_description
1 polymer ?
#
loop_
_entity_poly.entity_id
_entity_poly.type
_entity_poly.pdbx_seq_one_letter_code
_entity_poly.pdbx_strand_id
1 'polypeptide(L)'
;QDIADSQDKNRRMRGRRGLEVLAKLQQMPHAEVSVYDTKKKDPDHRGMTVDQRLVELGKDLNGRVVTSDFNLNRVAGVQGVEVINLNDVASSLRPRYLPGDALKVRVIREGEGQGQGVGYLDDGTMVVCEQGRDSIGKEIETTVTSVLQSSSGRMIFARPSGAPPRV
;
A
#
# COMPACT_ATOMS: atom_id res chain seq x y z
N GLN A 1 -26.73 3.39 -3.27
CA GLN A 1 -27.36 4.45 -2.47
C GLN A 1 -27.15 4.22 -0.96
N ASP A 2 -27.57 3.07 -0.43
CA ASP A 2 -27.77 2.82 1.01
C ASP A 2 -26.57 3.12 1.95
N ILE A 3 -25.33 3.02 1.47
CA ILE A 3 -24.13 3.31 2.28
C ILE A 3 -23.87 4.82 2.38
N ALA A 4 -24.10 5.57 1.30
CA ALA A 4 -23.90 7.02 1.27
C ALA A 4 -24.95 7.76 2.13
N ASP A 5 -26.10 7.12 2.34
CA ASP A 5 -27.23 7.61 3.16
C ASP A 5 -27.34 6.91 4.52
N SER A 6 -26.33 6.13 4.93
CA SER A 6 -26.31 5.38 6.19
C SER A 6 -26.53 6.27 7.42
N GLN A 7 -27.05 5.76 8.54
CA GLN A 7 -27.10 6.53 9.80
C GLN A 7 -25.74 6.62 10.51
N ASP A 8 -24.77 5.80 10.11
CA ASP A 8 -23.39 5.85 10.59
C ASP A 8 -22.57 6.90 9.83
N LYS A 9 -21.99 7.87 10.56
CA LYS A 9 -21.19 8.97 9.99
C LYS A 9 -19.99 8.48 9.16
N ASN A 10 -19.27 7.48 9.64
CA ASN A 10 -18.08 6.94 8.96
C ASN A 10 -18.47 6.15 7.71
N ARG A 11 -19.58 5.41 7.75
CA ARG A 11 -20.11 4.71 6.56
C ARG A 11 -20.61 5.71 5.52
N ARG A 12 -21.34 6.76 5.92
CA ARG A 12 -21.77 7.84 5.01
C ARG A 12 -20.60 8.51 4.30
N MET A 13 -19.58 8.96 5.06
CA MET A 13 -18.42 9.65 4.48
C MET A 13 -17.70 8.77 3.46
N ARG A 14 -17.50 7.48 3.77
CA ARG A 14 -16.92 6.52 2.83
C ARG A 14 -17.81 6.31 1.59
N GLY A 15 -19.12 6.20 1.78
CA GLY A 15 -20.08 6.06 0.67
C GLY A 15 -20.06 7.25 -0.29
N ARG A 16 -20.09 8.48 0.25
CA ARG A 16 -20.00 9.71 -0.56
C ARG A 16 -18.68 9.80 -1.31
N ARG A 17 -17.55 9.53 -0.64
CA ARG A 17 -16.24 9.49 -1.29
C ARG A 17 -16.19 8.45 -2.41
N GLY A 18 -16.83 7.30 -2.24
CA GLY A 18 -16.96 6.29 -3.30
C GLY A 18 -17.70 6.80 -4.54
N LEU A 19 -18.81 7.52 -4.34
CA LEU A 19 -19.57 8.13 -5.44
C LEU A 19 -18.78 9.25 -6.14
N GLU A 20 -18.03 10.06 -5.39
CA GLU A 20 -17.15 11.09 -5.96
C GLU A 20 -16.05 10.46 -6.84
N VAL A 21 -15.44 9.37 -6.38
CA VAL A 21 -14.43 8.63 -7.17
C VAL A 21 -15.05 8.02 -8.41
N LEU A 22 -16.25 7.43 -8.31
CA LEU A 22 -16.96 6.89 -9.47
C LEU A 22 -17.24 7.97 -10.52
N ALA A 23 -17.70 9.15 -10.10
CA ALA A 23 -17.95 10.28 -11.01
C ALA A 23 -16.67 10.72 -11.72
N LYS A 24 -15.53 10.74 -11.01
CA LYS A 24 -14.22 11.03 -11.61
C LYS A 24 -13.81 9.97 -12.63
N LEU A 25 -13.97 8.68 -12.30
CA LEU A 25 -13.65 7.58 -13.21
C LEU A 25 -14.48 7.66 -14.50
N GLN A 26 -15.77 8.00 -14.41
CA GLN A 26 -16.64 8.19 -15.58
C GLN A 26 -16.23 9.37 -16.47
N GLN A 27 -15.47 10.34 -15.95
CA GLN A 27 -14.96 11.48 -16.71
C GLN A 27 -13.58 11.22 -17.34
N MET A 28 -12.94 10.09 -17.04
CA MET A 28 -11.61 9.78 -17.57
C MET A 28 -11.70 9.31 -19.03
N PRO A 29 -10.99 9.95 -19.98
CA PRO A 29 -11.09 9.63 -21.41
C PRO A 29 -10.56 8.25 -21.79
N HIS A 30 -9.83 7.59 -20.89
CA HIS A 30 -9.21 6.28 -21.10
C HIS A 30 -9.83 5.18 -20.22
N ALA A 31 -10.96 5.44 -19.56
CA ALA A 31 -11.67 4.47 -18.74
C ALA A 31 -13.11 4.31 -19.23
N GLU A 32 -13.47 3.12 -19.68
CA GLU A 32 -14.87 2.77 -19.92
C GLU A 32 -15.50 2.32 -18.59
N VAL A 33 -16.55 3.03 -18.16
CA VAL A 33 -17.21 2.76 -16.88
C VAL A 33 -18.69 2.47 -17.13
N SER A 34 -19.08 1.22 -16.93
CA SER A 34 -20.46 0.76 -17.03
C SER A 34 -20.96 0.22 -15.69
N VAL A 35 -22.21 0.53 -15.33
CA VAL A 35 -22.86 -0.02 -14.14
C VAL A 35 -23.57 -1.32 -14.51
N TYR A 36 -23.12 -2.45 -13.96
CA TYR A 36 -23.77 -3.75 -14.12
C TYR A 36 -24.82 -3.97 -13.03
N ASP A 37 -26.10 -3.97 -13.41
CA ASP A 37 -27.20 -4.34 -12.51
C ASP A 37 -27.37 -5.88 -12.49
N THR A 38 -26.70 -6.53 -11.54
CA THR A 38 -26.75 -7.98 -11.35
C THR A 38 -28.09 -8.48 -10.80
N LYS A 39 -28.89 -7.60 -10.17
CA LYS A 39 -30.20 -7.99 -9.60
C LYS A 39 -31.27 -8.19 -10.67
N LYS A 40 -31.17 -7.50 -11.81
CA LYS A 40 -32.14 -7.59 -12.91
C LYS A 40 -31.83 -8.67 -13.92
N LYS A 41 -30.56 -9.04 -14.08
CA LYS A 41 -30.13 -9.94 -15.15
C LYS A 41 -30.11 -11.42 -14.77
N ASP A 42 -30.06 -11.76 -13.49
CA ASP A 42 -29.97 -13.16 -13.09
C ASP A 42 -30.77 -13.50 -11.79
N PRO A 43 -31.85 -14.30 -11.89
CA PRO A 43 -32.60 -14.81 -10.75
C PRO A 43 -31.78 -15.66 -9.77
N ASP A 44 -30.71 -16.33 -10.22
CA ASP A 44 -29.91 -17.26 -9.40
C ASP A 44 -29.02 -16.53 -8.39
N HIS A 45 -28.87 -15.21 -8.54
CA HIS A 45 -28.14 -14.36 -7.59
C HIS A 45 -28.97 -13.99 -6.34
N ARG A 46 -30.25 -14.39 -6.26
CA ARG A 46 -31.14 -14.17 -5.10
C ARG A 46 -30.78 -15.10 -3.94
N GLY A 47 -29.72 -14.77 -3.22
CA GLY A 47 -29.26 -15.50 -2.03
C GLY A 47 -27.75 -15.38 -1.83
N MET A 48 -27.02 -15.04 -2.89
CA MET A 48 -25.59 -14.80 -2.84
C MET A 48 -25.25 -13.56 -2.01
N THR A 49 -24.15 -13.67 -1.27
CA THR A 49 -23.51 -12.53 -0.60
C THR A 49 -22.96 -11.55 -1.64
N VAL A 50 -22.66 -10.32 -1.23
CA VAL A 50 -22.05 -9.32 -2.14
C VAL A 50 -20.73 -9.85 -2.71
N ASP A 51 -19.91 -10.47 -1.87
CA ASP A 51 -18.61 -11.03 -2.27
C ASP A 51 -18.77 -12.14 -3.33
N GLN A 52 -19.72 -13.05 -3.14
CA GLN A 52 -20.02 -14.09 -4.14
C GLN A 52 -20.43 -13.48 -5.48
N ARG A 53 -21.30 -12.46 -5.46
CA ARG A 53 -21.73 -11.78 -6.70
C ARG A 53 -20.58 -11.08 -7.41
N LEU A 54 -19.63 -10.50 -6.67
CA LEU A 54 -18.44 -9.85 -7.26
C LEU A 54 -17.52 -10.88 -7.92
N VAL A 55 -17.36 -12.06 -7.30
CA VAL A 55 -16.54 -13.14 -7.83
C VAL A 55 -17.19 -13.77 -9.08
N GLU A 56 -18.48 -14.09 -9.04
CA GLU A 56 -19.21 -14.63 -10.21
C GLU A 56 -19.21 -13.64 -11.37
N LEU A 57 -19.47 -12.34 -11.12
CA LEU A 57 -19.38 -11.31 -12.16
C LEU A 57 -17.97 -11.22 -12.76
N GLY A 58 -16.92 -11.40 -11.94
CA GLY A 58 -15.54 -11.48 -12.41
C GLY A 58 -15.31 -12.64 -13.37
N LYS A 59 -15.88 -13.81 -13.09
CA LYS A 59 -15.81 -14.98 -13.99
C LYS A 59 -16.58 -14.75 -15.28
N ASP A 60 -17.83 -14.29 -15.19
CA ASP A 60 -18.72 -14.08 -16.33
C ASP A 60 -18.13 -13.11 -17.36
N LEU A 61 -17.46 -12.07 -16.86
CA LEU A 61 -16.82 -11.06 -17.70
C LEU A 61 -15.37 -11.41 -18.07
N ASN A 62 -14.84 -12.56 -17.61
CA ASN A 62 -13.42 -12.89 -17.67
C ASN A 62 -12.53 -11.72 -17.21
N GLY A 63 -12.98 -11.05 -16.15
CA GLY A 63 -12.41 -9.83 -15.61
C GLY A 63 -11.63 -10.05 -14.31
N ARG A 64 -11.07 -8.96 -13.78
CA ARG A 64 -10.33 -8.94 -12.52
C ARG A 64 -11.11 -8.21 -11.45
N VAL A 65 -10.99 -8.66 -10.20
CA VAL A 65 -11.56 -7.95 -9.05
C VAL A 65 -10.53 -6.96 -8.49
N VAL A 66 -10.88 -5.68 -8.46
CA VAL A 66 -10.07 -4.64 -7.77
C VAL A 66 -10.65 -4.44 -6.38
N THR A 67 -9.85 -4.67 -5.34
CA THR A 67 -10.33 -4.55 -3.95
C THR A 67 -9.21 -4.15 -2.99
N SER A 68 -9.58 -3.67 -1.80
CA SER A 68 -8.68 -3.53 -0.65
C SER A 68 -9.01 -4.51 0.48
N ASP A 69 -10.02 -5.36 0.28
CA ASP A 69 -10.49 -6.34 1.26
C ASP A 69 -9.69 -7.66 1.13
N PHE A 70 -9.06 -8.07 2.23
CA PHE A 70 -8.23 -9.27 2.28
C PHE A 70 -9.04 -10.57 2.15
N ASN A 71 -10.25 -10.63 2.71
CA ASN A 71 -11.09 -11.82 2.65
C ASN A 71 -11.63 -12.02 1.24
N LEU A 72 -12.12 -10.96 0.60
CA LEU A 72 -12.57 -11.02 -0.80
C LEU A 72 -11.41 -11.44 -1.72
N ASN A 73 -10.20 -10.94 -1.48
CA ASN A 73 -9.01 -11.35 -2.23
C ASN A 73 -8.79 -12.88 -2.13
N ARG A 74 -8.80 -13.44 -0.91
CA ARG A 74 -8.65 -14.90 -0.73
C ARG A 74 -9.75 -15.71 -1.39
N VAL A 75 -11.01 -15.30 -1.22
CA VAL A 75 -12.16 -16.02 -1.79
C VAL A 75 -12.11 -15.99 -3.32
N ALA A 76 -11.86 -14.83 -3.93
CA ALA A 76 -11.75 -14.68 -5.37
C ALA A 76 -10.60 -15.51 -5.95
N GLY A 77 -9.42 -15.50 -5.30
CA GLY A 77 -8.26 -16.28 -5.73
C GLY A 77 -8.50 -17.79 -5.69
N VAL A 78 -9.17 -18.31 -4.66
CA VAL A 78 -9.54 -19.74 -4.59
C VAL A 78 -10.49 -20.14 -5.73
N GLN A 79 -11.33 -19.21 -6.19
CA GLN A 79 -12.27 -19.44 -7.28
C GLN A 79 -11.69 -19.12 -8.67
N GLY A 80 -10.37 -18.88 -8.77
CA GLY A 80 -9.67 -18.65 -10.03
C GLY A 80 -9.89 -17.26 -10.64
N VAL A 81 -10.44 -16.31 -9.89
CA VAL A 81 -10.60 -14.92 -10.35
C VAL A 81 -9.36 -14.12 -9.94
N GLU A 82 -8.70 -13.50 -10.90
CA GLU A 82 -7.53 -12.65 -10.65
C GLU A 82 -7.92 -11.40 -9.85
N VAL A 83 -7.10 -11.06 -8.86
CA VAL A 83 -7.36 -9.94 -7.94
C VAL A 83 -6.25 -8.91 -8.03
N ILE A 84 -6.63 -7.64 -8.15
CA ILE A 84 -5.74 -6.49 -7.97
C ILE A 84 -6.04 -5.89 -6.61
N ASN A 85 -5.12 -6.11 -5.67
CA ASN A 85 -5.23 -5.55 -4.32
C ASN A 85 -4.57 -4.17 -4.25
N LEU A 86 -5.37 -3.13 -3.96
CA LEU A 86 -4.88 -1.76 -3.90
C LEU A 86 -3.80 -1.54 -2.83
N ASN A 87 -3.82 -2.32 -1.74
CA ASN A 87 -2.78 -2.24 -0.72
C ASN A 87 -1.44 -2.77 -1.24
N ASP A 88 -1.46 -3.78 -2.09
CA ASP A 88 -0.26 -4.37 -2.68
C ASP A 88 0.30 -3.46 -3.78
N VAL A 89 -0.58 -2.81 -4.55
CA VAL A 89 -0.20 -1.76 -5.51
C VAL A 89 0.48 -0.59 -4.78
N ALA A 90 -0.14 -0.07 -3.72
CA ALA A 90 0.43 1.02 -2.94
C ALA A 90 1.79 0.66 -2.31
N SER A 91 1.93 -0.59 -1.84
CA SER A 91 3.20 -1.09 -1.28
C SER A 91 4.27 -1.23 -2.35
N SER A 92 3.89 -1.63 -3.56
CA SER A 92 4.79 -1.75 -4.72
C SER A 92 5.33 -0.41 -5.23
N LEU A 93 4.62 0.69 -4.96
CA LEU A 93 5.05 2.05 -5.30
C LEU A 93 6.06 2.64 -4.31
N ARG A 94 6.30 1.98 -3.17
CA ARG A 94 7.28 2.48 -2.18
C ARG A 94 8.71 2.33 -2.74
N PRO A 95 9.57 3.34 -2.56
CA PRO A 95 10.96 3.26 -2.99
C PRO A 95 11.65 1.99 -2.47
N ARG A 96 12.32 1.27 -3.37
CA ARG A 96 13.10 0.08 -3.01
C ARG A 96 14.57 0.46 -2.88
N TYR A 97 15.01 0.70 -1.66
CA TYR A 97 16.43 0.76 -1.32
C TYR A 97 17.04 -0.64 -1.30
N LEU A 98 18.23 -0.78 -1.85
CA LEU A 98 19.09 -1.96 -1.87
C LEU A 98 20.46 -1.63 -1.27
N PRO A 99 21.21 -2.64 -0.77
CA PRO A 99 22.62 -2.45 -0.41
C PRO A 99 23.42 -1.78 -1.54
N GLY A 100 24.14 -0.71 -1.22
CA GLY A 100 24.89 0.10 -2.17
C GLY A 100 24.18 1.39 -2.63
N ASP A 101 22.87 1.49 -2.45
CA ASP A 101 22.15 2.71 -2.81
C ASP A 101 22.57 3.89 -1.93
N ALA A 102 22.64 5.07 -2.54
CA ALA A 102 22.82 6.32 -1.81
C ALA A 102 21.47 6.85 -1.31
N LEU A 103 21.42 7.34 -0.08
CA LEU A 103 20.28 8.08 0.46
C LEU A 103 20.73 9.17 1.41
N LYS A 104 19.97 10.25 1.45
CA LYS A 104 20.14 11.31 2.45
C LYS A 104 19.19 11.06 3.61
N VAL A 105 19.70 11.20 4.83
CA VAL A 105 18.90 11.04 6.03
C VAL A 105 19.27 12.13 7.02
N ARG A 106 18.25 12.76 7.60
CA ARG A 106 18.43 13.59 8.78
C ARG A 106 18.52 12.73 10.02
N VAL A 107 19.64 12.79 10.72
CA VAL A 107 19.80 12.09 11.99
C VAL A 107 19.05 12.86 13.06
N ILE A 108 18.06 12.23 13.69
CA ILE A 108 17.15 12.88 14.64
C ILE A 108 17.54 12.53 16.08
N ARG A 109 18.02 11.31 16.32
CA ARG A 109 18.38 10.82 17.66
C ARG A 109 19.48 9.77 17.63
N GLU A 110 20.01 9.46 18.81
CA GLU A 110 20.93 8.33 19.01
C GLU A 110 20.20 6.98 18.79
N GLY A 111 20.91 6.04 18.17
CA GLY A 111 20.47 4.66 17.96
C GLY A 111 20.81 3.74 19.13
N GLU A 112 20.39 2.48 19.03
CA GLU A 112 20.61 1.50 20.11
C GLU A 112 22.05 0.98 20.13
N GLY A 113 22.68 0.83 18.97
CA GLY A 113 24.07 0.42 18.85
C GLY A 113 25.06 1.57 19.08
N GLN A 114 26.27 1.23 19.54
CA GLN A 114 27.32 2.21 19.79
C GLN A 114 27.62 3.06 18.54
N GLY A 115 27.55 4.38 18.70
CA GLY A 115 27.82 5.33 17.62
C GLY A 115 26.72 5.43 16.56
N GLN A 116 25.58 4.75 16.73
CA GLN A 116 24.48 4.83 15.77
C GLN A 116 23.70 6.14 15.88
N GLY A 117 23.24 6.62 14.73
CA GLY A 117 22.20 7.63 14.63
C GLY A 117 20.95 7.04 13.98
N VAL A 118 19.77 7.57 14.30
CA VAL A 118 18.50 7.15 13.72
C VAL A 118 17.81 8.35 13.07
N GLY A 119 17.31 8.14 11.86
CA GLY A 119 16.43 9.03 11.12
C GLY A 119 15.26 8.28 10.51
N TYR A 120 14.41 9.01 9.79
CA TYR A 120 13.25 8.45 9.09
C TYR A 120 13.17 9.04 7.69
N LEU A 121 12.72 8.22 6.73
CA LEU A 121 12.31 8.70 5.41
C LEU A 121 10.88 9.26 5.48
N ASP A 122 10.46 9.94 4.41
CA ASP A 122 9.12 10.55 4.31
C ASP A 122 7.98 9.52 4.41
N ASP A 123 8.23 8.27 4.04
CA ASP A 123 7.28 7.17 4.16
C ASP A 123 7.25 6.52 5.55
N GLY A 124 8.03 7.04 6.50
CA GLY A 124 8.17 6.54 7.86
C GLY A 124 9.16 5.39 8.02
N THR A 125 9.85 4.96 6.96
CA THR A 125 10.89 3.92 7.05
C THR A 125 12.02 4.40 7.97
N MET A 126 12.34 3.61 8.99
CA MET A 126 13.42 3.94 9.92
C MET A 126 14.78 3.66 9.27
N VAL A 127 15.69 4.63 9.36
CA VAL A 127 17.06 4.52 8.87
C VAL A 127 18.01 4.55 10.06
N VAL A 128 18.77 3.48 10.25
CA VAL A 128 19.82 3.36 11.26
C VAL A 128 21.17 3.58 10.58
N CYS A 129 21.80 4.70 10.90
CA CYS A 129 23.12 5.05 10.37
C CYS A 129 24.22 4.66 11.36
N GLU A 130 25.09 3.73 10.97
CA GLU A 130 26.34 3.46 11.69
C GLU A 130 27.20 4.74 11.72
N GLN A 131 27.90 5.01 12.83
CA GLN A 131 28.69 6.24 13.00
C GLN A 131 27.87 7.55 12.80
N GLY A 132 26.54 7.47 12.90
CA GLY A 132 25.64 8.61 12.73
C GLY A 132 25.47 9.48 13.98
N ARG A 133 25.93 9.03 15.16
CA ARG A 133 25.70 9.74 16.44
C ARG A 133 26.20 11.19 16.42
N ASP A 134 27.39 11.44 15.87
CA ASP A 134 27.98 12.78 15.83
C ASP A 134 27.32 13.70 14.79
N SER A 135 26.40 13.15 14.01
CA SER A 135 25.62 13.86 12.99
C SER A 135 24.19 14.15 13.44
N ILE A 136 23.82 13.92 14.71
CA ILE A 136 22.50 14.28 15.24
C ILE A 136 22.18 15.75 14.95
N GLY A 137 20.98 15.99 14.43
CA GLY A 137 20.48 17.29 13.99
C GLY A 137 20.78 17.63 12.52
N LYS A 138 21.72 16.91 11.88
CA LYS A 138 22.19 17.17 10.50
C LYS A 138 21.61 16.18 9.50
N GLU A 139 21.52 16.62 8.25
CA GLU A 139 21.27 15.75 7.10
C GLU A 139 22.60 15.28 6.52
N ILE A 140 22.76 13.98 6.37
CA ILE A 140 23.99 13.35 5.88
C ILE A 140 23.69 12.45 4.69
N GLU A 141 24.66 12.35 3.78
CA GLU A 141 24.63 11.39 2.69
C GLU A 141 25.17 10.04 3.20
N THR A 142 24.43 8.98 2.91
CA THR A 142 24.70 7.64 3.41
C THR A 142 24.60 6.61 2.30
N THR A 143 25.30 5.51 2.45
CA THR A 143 25.18 4.32 1.61
C THR A 143 24.48 3.22 2.39
N VAL A 144 23.44 2.64 1.80
CA VAL A 144 22.69 1.51 2.37
C VAL A 144 23.61 0.31 2.49
N THR A 145 23.64 -0.31 3.67
CA THR A 145 24.39 -1.53 3.93
C THR A 145 23.47 -2.75 3.92
N SER A 146 22.29 -2.64 4.52
CA SER A 146 21.29 -3.70 4.51
C SER A 146 19.88 -3.16 4.73
N VAL A 147 18.88 -3.97 4.40
CA VAL A 147 17.47 -3.65 4.57
C VAL A 147 16.83 -4.79 5.34
N LEU A 148 16.17 -4.47 6.44
CA LEU A 148 15.44 -5.44 7.26
C LEU A 148 13.94 -5.14 7.15
N GLN A 149 13.18 -6.15 6.76
CA GLN A 149 11.72 -6.11 6.73
C GLN A 149 11.19 -7.00 7.86
N SER A 150 10.35 -6.45 8.73
CA SER A 150 9.62 -7.20 9.75
C SER A 150 8.11 -6.94 9.64
N SER A 151 7.31 -7.65 10.45
CA SER A 151 5.87 -7.42 10.57
C SER A 151 5.53 -6.03 11.10
N SER A 152 6.42 -5.41 11.88
CA SER A 152 6.24 -4.09 12.47
C SER A 152 6.66 -2.95 11.55
N GLY A 153 7.36 -3.24 10.44
CA GLY A 153 7.78 -2.23 9.48
C GLY A 153 9.08 -2.55 8.74
N ARG A 154 9.60 -1.54 8.05
CA ARG A 154 10.86 -1.60 7.30
C ARG A 154 11.92 -0.77 8.02
N MET A 155 13.12 -1.32 8.11
CA MET A 155 14.30 -0.66 8.63
C MET A 155 15.41 -0.73 7.58
N ILE A 156 16.11 0.38 7.39
CA ILE A 156 17.27 0.49 6.50
C ILE A 156 18.49 0.74 7.35
N PHE A 157 19.54 -0.06 7.17
CA PHE A 157 20.84 0.19 7.76
C PHE A 157 21.72 0.88 6.72
N ALA A 158 22.42 1.92 7.15
CA ALA A 158 23.26 2.71 6.28
C ALA A 158 24.52 3.17 7.03
N ARG A 159 25.47 3.73 6.28
CA ARG A 159 26.71 4.33 6.80
C ARG A 159 27.00 5.64 6.08
N PRO A 160 27.71 6.61 6.66
CA PRO A 160 28.12 7.83 6.00
C PRO A 160 28.89 7.53 4.70
N SER A 161 28.53 8.20 3.62
CA SER A 161 29.21 8.08 2.34
C SER A 161 30.69 8.47 2.50
N GLY A 162 31.61 7.60 2.09
CA GLY A 162 33.06 7.78 2.27
C GLY A 162 33.69 7.01 3.44
N ALA A 163 32.89 6.31 4.25
CA ALA A 163 33.44 5.40 5.27
C ALA A 163 34.09 4.16 4.62
N PRO A 164 35.29 3.73 5.06
CA PRO A 164 35.95 2.54 4.50
C PRO A 164 35.08 1.28 4.67
N PRO A 165 35.09 0.32 3.72
CA PRO A 165 34.38 -0.95 3.86
C PRO A 165 34.85 -1.71 5.10
N ARG A 166 33.95 -2.47 5.73
CA ARG A 166 34.33 -3.42 6.79
C ARG A 166 35.23 -4.49 6.17
N VAL A 167 36.42 -4.67 6.74
CA VAL A 167 37.35 -5.77 6.43
C VAL A 167 36.96 -6.98 7.27
#